data_AF-A0A5C5FKE5-F1
#
_entry.id   AF-A0A5C5FKE5-F1
#
_cell.length_a   1.000
_cell.length_b   1.000
_cell.length_c   1.000
_cell.angle_alpha   90.00
_cell.angle_beta   90.00
_cell.angle_gamma   90.00
#
_symmetry.space_group_name_H-M   'P 1'
#
loop_
_entity.id
_entity.type
_entity.pdbx_description
1 polymer ?
#
loop_
_entity_poly.entity_id
_entity_poly.type
_entity_poly.pdbx_seq_one_letter_code
_entity_poly.pdbx_strand_id
1 'polypeptide(L)'
;MSALSRYVDLSQPSMWVAVGSICFNPLFWNFVARQEYRNKLLTKLALGRPYLGCYLLGVTIFGLGILRDHLYQHALSEQPTLPLLHYTEFKLVAAAVFAWGSILVGSSMWALGYTGTYLGDYFGILMDHKVESFPFNVTSSPMYTGSTLCFLGTALWYEAPAGLLLTLLVYVVYQVALSYEDPFTGAIYARREAERAAAAKGKGQPAGALEGGDGDAPEASTSAVRRRRGEL
;
A
#
# COMPACT_ATOMS: atom_id res chain seq x y z
N MET A 1 22.01 35.40 -14.05
CA MET A 1 21.82 33.95 -13.81
C MET A 1 22.12 33.70 -12.34
N SER A 2 21.16 33.16 -11.58
CA SER A 2 21.32 32.96 -10.13
C SER A 2 22.40 31.90 -9.84
N ALA A 3 23.05 31.93 -8.67
CA ALA A 3 24.06 30.93 -8.31
C ALA A 3 23.51 29.49 -8.35
N LEU A 4 22.20 29.32 -8.12
CA LEU A 4 21.50 28.04 -8.18
C LEU A 4 21.43 27.46 -9.61
N SER A 5 21.34 28.31 -10.64
CA SER A 5 21.24 27.84 -12.03
C SER A 5 22.51 27.17 -12.55
N ARG A 6 23.63 27.26 -11.81
CA ARG A 6 24.87 26.52 -12.09
C ARG A 6 24.81 25.06 -11.65
N TYR A 7 23.88 24.72 -10.77
CA TYR A 7 23.75 23.38 -10.17
C TYR A 7 22.42 22.71 -10.52
N VAL A 8 21.40 23.50 -10.86
CA VAL A 8 20.06 23.04 -11.20
C VAL A 8 19.52 23.88 -12.35
N ASP A 9 19.30 23.25 -13.50
CA ASP A 9 18.67 23.88 -14.66
C ASP A 9 17.15 23.68 -14.60
N LEU A 10 16.43 24.72 -14.20
CA LEU A 10 14.97 24.73 -14.11
C LEU A 10 14.29 25.00 -15.46
N SER A 11 15.05 25.29 -16.52
CA SER A 11 14.49 25.53 -17.86
C SER A 11 14.17 24.23 -18.59
N GLN A 12 14.79 23.11 -18.19
CA GLN A 12 14.59 21.81 -18.79
C GLN A 12 13.18 21.26 -18.50
N PRO A 13 12.35 20.99 -19.52
CA PRO A 13 11.02 20.42 -19.32
C PRO A 13 11.04 19.05 -18.63
N SER A 14 12.08 18.25 -18.89
CA SER A 14 12.28 16.92 -18.29
C SER A 14 12.29 16.95 -16.75
N MET A 15 12.86 18.00 -16.15
CA MET A 15 12.86 18.22 -14.70
C MET A 15 11.43 18.27 -14.15
N TRP A 16 10.56 19.05 -14.78
CA TRP A 16 9.17 19.22 -14.34
C TRP A 16 8.31 18.00 -14.63
N VAL A 17 8.59 17.28 -15.71
CA VAL A 17 7.97 15.98 -16.00
C VAL A 17 8.33 14.96 -14.92
N ALA A 18 9.61 14.91 -14.49
CA ALA A 18 10.05 14.05 -13.39
C ALA A 18 9.38 14.42 -12.06
N VAL A 19 9.32 15.71 -11.72
CA VAL A 19 8.59 16.21 -10.53
C VAL A 19 7.13 15.76 -10.56
N GLY A 20 6.45 15.98 -11.69
CA GLY A 20 5.05 15.60 -11.88
C GLY A 20 4.85 14.10 -11.71
N SER A 21 5.71 13.28 -12.33
CA SER A 21 5.64 11.81 -12.23
C SER A 21 5.92 11.31 -10.81
N ILE A 22 6.89 11.88 -10.11
CA ILE A 22 7.22 11.55 -8.71
C ILE A 22 6.00 11.81 -7.80
N CYS A 23 5.34 12.95 -7.96
CA CYS A 23 4.15 13.30 -7.18
C CYS A 23 2.93 12.45 -7.59
N PHE A 24 2.75 12.21 -8.89
CA PHE A 24 1.61 11.48 -9.42
C PHE A 24 1.52 10.05 -8.89
N ASN A 25 2.66 9.35 -8.85
CA ASN A 25 2.73 7.96 -8.46
C ASN A 25 2.03 7.71 -7.10
N PRO A 26 2.47 8.32 -5.97
CA PRO A 26 1.82 8.10 -4.68
C PRO A 26 0.37 8.53 -4.58
N LEU A 27 0.00 9.59 -5.29
CA LEU A 27 -1.38 10.05 -5.36
C LEU A 27 -2.27 9.04 -6.08
N PHE A 28 -1.77 8.46 -7.18
CA PHE A 28 -2.50 7.49 -7.99
C PHE A 28 -2.87 6.26 -7.18
N TRP A 29 -1.89 5.56 -6.56
CA TRP A 29 -2.22 4.33 -5.85
C TRP A 29 -3.03 4.58 -4.58
N ASN A 30 -2.78 5.67 -3.84
CA ASN A 30 -3.60 6.03 -2.68
C ASN A 30 -5.05 6.30 -3.08
N PHE A 31 -5.26 7.03 -4.16
CA PHE A 31 -6.60 7.33 -4.64
C PHE A 31 -7.32 6.06 -5.12
N VAL A 32 -6.68 5.30 -6.02
CA VAL A 32 -7.27 4.10 -6.62
C VAL A 32 -7.54 3.02 -5.57
N ALA A 33 -6.63 2.80 -4.62
CA ALA A 33 -6.83 1.84 -3.55
C ALA A 33 -8.01 2.22 -2.65
N ARG A 34 -8.16 3.51 -2.29
CA ARG A 34 -9.33 3.96 -1.52
C ARG A 34 -10.65 3.85 -2.30
N GLN A 35 -10.63 4.09 -3.61
CA GLN A 35 -11.78 3.83 -4.47
C GLN A 35 -12.10 2.33 -4.52
N GLU A 36 -11.10 1.47 -4.56
CA GLU A 36 -11.30 0.03 -4.44
C GLU A 36 -11.92 -0.35 -3.09
N TYR A 37 -11.39 0.15 -1.98
CA TYR A 37 -11.93 -0.18 -0.66
C TYR A 37 -13.39 0.24 -0.48
N ARG A 38 -13.75 1.46 -0.91
CA ARG A 38 -15.10 2.02 -0.72
C ARG A 38 -16.10 1.57 -1.79
N ASN A 39 -15.68 1.56 -3.05
CA ASN A 39 -16.57 1.42 -4.20
C ASN A 39 -16.35 0.13 -5.01
N LYS A 40 -15.30 -0.65 -4.67
CA LYS A 40 -14.91 -1.90 -5.35
C LYS A 40 -14.73 -1.72 -6.87
N LEU A 41 -14.19 -0.57 -7.26
CA LEU A 41 -14.05 -0.14 -8.66
C LEU A 41 -13.30 -1.18 -9.49
N LEU A 42 -12.10 -1.58 -9.05
CA LEU A 42 -11.25 -2.50 -9.79
C LEU A 42 -11.78 -3.92 -9.72
N THR A 43 -12.32 -4.33 -8.58
CA THR A 43 -13.00 -5.63 -8.46
C THR A 43 -14.19 -5.74 -9.43
N LYS A 44 -14.98 -4.68 -9.60
CA LYS A 44 -16.08 -4.64 -10.57
C LYS A 44 -15.57 -4.71 -12.01
N LEU A 45 -14.53 -3.97 -12.36
CA LEU A 45 -13.87 -4.05 -13.67
C LEU A 45 -13.28 -5.44 -13.94
N ALA A 46 -12.80 -6.11 -12.89
CA ALA A 46 -12.25 -7.47 -12.93
C ALA A 46 -13.33 -8.57 -12.82
N LEU A 47 -14.58 -8.29 -13.23
CA LEU A 47 -15.69 -9.24 -13.23
C LEU A 47 -15.99 -9.86 -11.85
N GLY A 48 -15.85 -9.05 -10.79
CA GLY A 48 -16.09 -9.49 -9.40
C GLY A 48 -14.94 -10.28 -8.78
N ARG A 49 -13.76 -10.32 -9.41
CA ARG A 49 -12.60 -11.09 -8.93
C ARG A 49 -11.57 -10.18 -8.23
N PRO A 50 -11.54 -10.11 -6.89
CA PRO A 50 -10.68 -9.16 -6.17
C PRO A 50 -9.19 -9.43 -6.38
N TYR A 51 -8.77 -10.70 -6.44
CA TYR A 51 -7.38 -11.04 -6.75
C TYR A 51 -6.97 -10.50 -8.12
N LEU A 52 -7.77 -10.75 -9.17
CA LEU A 52 -7.48 -10.23 -10.50
C LEU A 52 -7.38 -8.70 -10.51
N GLY A 53 -8.28 -8.01 -9.81
CA GLY A 53 -8.20 -6.56 -9.64
C GLY A 53 -6.89 -6.11 -8.96
N CYS A 54 -6.46 -6.81 -7.92
CA CYS A 54 -5.20 -6.53 -7.22
C CYS A 54 -3.97 -6.78 -8.12
N TYR A 55 -3.95 -7.86 -8.89
CA TYR A 55 -2.89 -8.13 -9.88
C TYR A 55 -2.83 -7.06 -10.97
N LEU A 56 -3.98 -6.63 -11.51
CA LEU A 56 -4.02 -5.55 -12.50
C LEU A 56 -3.54 -4.22 -11.92
N LEU A 57 -3.91 -3.91 -10.67
CA LEU A 57 -3.39 -2.73 -9.98
C LEU A 57 -1.88 -2.82 -9.79
N GLY A 58 -1.38 -3.97 -9.33
CA GLY A 58 0.05 -4.16 -9.10
C GLY A 58 0.89 -4.03 -10.36
N VAL A 59 0.45 -4.60 -11.49
CA VAL A 59 1.11 -4.41 -12.80
C VAL A 59 1.12 -2.94 -13.19
N THR A 60 0.02 -2.23 -12.95
CA THR A 60 -0.09 -0.79 -13.25
C THR A 60 0.85 0.04 -12.39
N ILE A 61 0.87 -0.17 -11.07
CA ILE A 61 1.76 0.53 -10.13
C ILE A 61 3.22 0.27 -10.49
N PHE A 62 3.57 -0.99 -10.76
CA PHE A 62 4.94 -1.37 -11.14
C PHE A 62 5.36 -0.71 -12.46
N GLY A 63 4.49 -0.74 -13.48
CA GLY A 63 4.74 -0.08 -14.77
C GLY A 63 4.90 1.43 -14.65
N LEU A 64 4.05 2.10 -13.85
CA LEU A 64 4.20 3.51 -13.52
C LEU A 64 5.49 3.79 -12.72
N GLY A 65 5.94 2.84 -11.91
CA GLY A 65 7.23 2.88 -11.23
C GLY A 65 8.40 2.90 -12.23
N ILE A 66 8.42 1.97 -13.19
CA ILE A 66 9.43 1.93 -14.25
C ILE A 66 9.44 3.23 -15.05
N LEU A 67 8.26 3.72 -15.45
CA LEU A 67 8.14 4.96 -16.20
C LEU A 67 8.70 6.14 -15.40
N ARG A 68 8.32 6.28 -14.12
CA ARG A 68 8.84 7.33 -13.24
C ARG A 68 10.36 7.28 -13.13
N ASP A 69 10.92 6.08 -12.94
CA ASP A 69 12.36 5.92 -12.77
C ASP A 69 13.11 6.26 -14.07
N HIS A 70 12.53 5.94 -15.24
CA HIS A 70 13.05 6.36 -16.53
C HIS A 70 13.00 7.88 -16.73
N LEU A 71 11.86 8.52 -16.43
CA LEU A 71 11.70 9.97 -16.51
C LEU A 71 12.65 10.69 -15.56
N TYR A 72 12.87 10.13 -14.37
CA TYR A 72 13.83 10.62 -13.40
C TYR A 72 15.26 10.57 -13.95
N GLN A 73 15.72 9.41 -14.44
CA GLN A 73 17.05 9.27 -15.02
C GLN A 73 17.26 10.19 -16.22
N HIS A 74 16.26 10.32 -17.09
CA HIS A 74 16.31 11.24 -18.22
C HIS A 74 16.47 12.69 -17.74
N ALA A 75 15.69 13.12 -16.75
CA ALA A 75 15.83 14.44 -16.15
C ALA A 75 17.23 14.67 -15.56
N LEU A 76 17.83 13.68 -14.90
CA LEU A 76 19.21 13.81 -14.38
C LEU A 76 20.25 13.95 -15.48
N SER A 77 20.08 13.25 -16.61
CA SER A 77 21.03 13.28 -17.72
C SER A 77 21.14 14.65 -18.41
N GLU A 78 20.12 15.50 -18.25
CA GLU A 78 20.07 16.85 -18.83
C GLU A 78 20.45 17.96 -17.84
N GLN A 79 20.83 17.60 -16.61
CA GLN A 79 21.17 18.55 -15.55
C GLN A 79 22.69 18.80 -15.46
N PRO A 80 23.11 19.99 -14.98
CA PRO A 80 24.52 20.25 -14.70
C PRO A 80 25.09 19.24 -13.71
N THR A 81 26.28 18.71 -14.00
CA THR A 81 26.99 17.81 -13.09
C THR A 81 27.87 18.59 -12.12
N LEU A 82 28.09 18.01 -10.94
CA LEU A 82 29.00 18.54 -9.93
C LEU A 82 30.34 17.79 -9.99
N PRO A 83 31.46 18.43 -10.36
CA PRO A 83 32.76 17.76 -10.51
C PRO A 83 33.22 17.00 -9.26
N LEU A 84 32.80 17.43 -8.06
CA LEU A 84 33.08 16.72 -6.81
C LEU A 84 32.48 15.30 -6.77
N LEU A 85 31.37 15.03 -7.46
CA LEU A 85 30.76 13.70 -7.48
C LEU A 85 31.42 12.75 -8.50
N HIS A 86 32.37 13.25 -9.29
CA HIS A 86 33.09 12.45 -10.28
C HIS A 86 34.15 11.53 -9.65
N TYR A 87 34.61 11.83 -8.43
CA TYR A 87 35.60 11.01 -7.73
C TYR A 87 35.06 9.59 -7.44
N THR A 88 35.96 8.60 -7.53
CA THR A 88 35.62 7.17 -7.40
C THR A 88 34.93 6.84 -6.08
N GLU A 89 35.31 7.51 -4.99
CA GLU A 89 34.72 7.37 -3.67
C GLU A 89 33.21 7.65 -3.69
N PHE A 90 32.77 8.69 -4.40
CA PHE A 90 31.34 9.00 -4.52
C PHE A 90 30.60 7.99 -5.39
N LYS A 91 31.25 7.38 -6.40
CA LYS A 91 30.65 6.28 -7.18
C LYS A 91 30.47 5.02 -6.34
N LEU A 92 31.44 4.70 -5.49
CA LEU A 92 31.32 3.59 -4.54
C LEU A 92 30.20 3.84 -3.54
N VAL A 93 30.10 5.05 -2.99
CA VAL A 93 28.98 5.44 -2.11
C VAL A 93 27.64 5.35 -2.85
N ALA A 94 27.55 5.85 -4.07
CA ALA A 94 26.35 5.78 -4.90
C ALA A 94 25.89 4.32 -5.10
N ALA A 95 26.82 3.43 -5.46
CA ALA A 95 26.55 2.01 -5.64
C ALA A 95 26.11 1.33 -4.34
N ALA A 96 26.78 1.61 -3.22
CA ALA A 96 26.44 1.04 -1.91
C ALA A 96 25.06 1.49 -1.43
N VAL A 97 24.75 2.79 -1.58
CA VAL A 97 23.44 3.36 -1.22
C VAL A 97 22.33 2.75 -2.08
N PHE A 98 22.54 2.65 -3.40
CA PHE A 98 21.57 2.03 -4.31
C PHE A 98 21.35 0.54 -4.01
N ALA A 99 22.44 -0.20 -3.74
CA ALA A 99 22.37 -1.61 -3.38
C ALA A 99 21.58 -1.81 -2.08
N TRP A 100 21.84 -1.00 -1.05
CA TRP A 100 21.11 -1.07 0.21
C TRP A 100 19.62 -0.75 0.02
N GLY A 101 19.31 0.30 -0.76
CA GLY A 101 17.94 0.62 -1.12
C GLY A 101 17.23 -0.53 -1.83
N SER A 102 17.91 -1.16 -2.79
CA SER A 102 17.38 -2.30 -3.54
C SER A 102 17.15 -3.52 -2.67
N ILE A 103 18.02 -3.79 -1.70
CA ILE A 103 17.86 -4.87 -0.72
C ILE A 103 16.60 -4.62 0.12
N LEU A 104 16.38 -3.40 0.63
CA LEU A 104 15.18 -3.09 1.42
C LEU A 104 13.90 -3.23 0.59
N VAL A 105 13.89 -2.75 -0.66
CA VAL A 105 12.73 -2.91 -1.56
C VAL A 105 12.49 -4.39 -1.85
N GLY A 106 13.48 -5.11 -2.35
CA GLY A 106 13.33 -6.51 -2.77
C GLY A 106 12.95 -7.44 -1.62
N SER A 107 13.60 -7.29 -0.45
CA SER A 107 13.27 -8.10 0.72
C SER A 107 11.90 -7.77 1.31
N SER A 108 11.45 -6.51 1.26
CA SER A 108 10.09 -6.14 1.68
C SER A 108 9.02 -6.74 0.77
N MET A 109 9.25 -6.70 -0.55
CA MET A 109 8.35 -7.34 -1.53
C MET A 109 8.30 -8.85 -1.35
N TRP A 110 9.44 -9.47 -1.06
CA TRP A 110 9.51 -10.89 -0.76
C TRP A 110 8.69 -11.25 0.48
N ALA A 111 8.85 -10.49 1.56
CA ALA A 111 8.20 -10.78 2.84
C ALA A 111 6.68 -10.51 2.82
N LEU A 112 6.23 -9.47 2.11
CA LEU A 112 4.80 -9.15 1.94
C LEU A 112 4.12 -10.02 0.87
N GLY A 113 4.90 -10.55 -0.07
CA GLY A 113 4.39 -11.14 -1.30
C GLY A 113 3.72 -10.11 -2.21
N TYR A 114 3.22 -10.57 -3.35
CA TYR A 114 2.66 -9.69 -4.38
C TYR A 114 1.46 -8.88 -3.87
N THR A 115 0.46 -9.55 -3.29
CA THR A 115 -0.78 -8.89 -2.84
C THR A 115 -0.53 -7.97 -1.65
N GLY A 116 0.35 -8.35 -0.72
CA GLY A 116 0.72 -7.47 0.40
C GLY A 116 1.47 -6.21 -0.08
N THR A 117 2.28 -6.34 -1.14
CA THR A 117 3.00 -5.20 -1.73
C THR A 117 2.08 -4.23 -2.47
N TYR A 118 1.13 -4.77 -3.25
CA TYR A 118 0.28 -3.98 -4.14
C TYR A 118 -1.13 -3.76 -3.60
N LEU A 119 -1.23 -3.40 -2.31
CA LEU A 119 -2.44 -2.88 -1.66
C LEU A 119 -3.61 -3.88 -1.64
N GLY A 120 -3.32 -5.17 -1.51
CA GLY A 120 -4.31 -6.25 -1.46
C GLY A 120 -5.29 -6.13 -0.29
N ASP A 121 -4.90 -5.46 0.80
CA ASP A 121 -5.76 -5.14 1.93
C ASP A 121 -6.98 -4.30 1.54
N TYR A 122 -6.85 -3.40 0.55
CA TYR A 122 -7.97 -2.61 0.01
C TYR A 122 -8.97 -3.47 -0.78
N PHE A 123 -8.50 -4.59 -1.34
CA PHE A 123 -9.33 -5.62 -1.98
C PHE A 123 -9.95 -6.60 -0.96
N GLY A 124 -9.56 -6.53 0.31
CA GLY A 124 -9.95 -7.49 1.36
C GLY A 124 -9.06 -8.74 1.41
N ILE A 125 -7.92 -8.73 0.71
CA ILE A 125 -6.90 -9.77 0.74
C ILE A 125 -5.93 -9.44 1.87
N LEU A 126 -6.29 -9.82 3.09
CA LEU A 126 -5.58 -9.44 4.30
C LEU A 126 -4.59 -10.53 4.73
N MET A 127 -3.39 -10.12 5.13
CA MET A 127 -2.40 -11.02 5.71
C MET A 127 -2.88 -11.54 7.07
N ASP A 128 -2.41 -12.72 7.45
CA ASP A 128 -2.79 -13.32 8.73
C ASP A 128 -2.09 -12.68 9.92
N HIS A 129 -0.85 -12.21 9.72
CA HIS A 129 -0.06 -11.51 10.71
C HIS A 129 0.72 -10.38 10.05
N LYS A 130 1.07 -9.38 10.87
CA LYS A 130 1.99 -8.32 10.46
C LYS A 130 3.40 -8.90 10.33
N VAL A 131 4.10 -8.55 9.26
CA VAL A 131 5.51 -8.92 9.07
C VAL A 131 6.37 -8.05 9.98
N GLU A 132 7.11 -8.67 10.88
CA GLU A 132 8.02 -7.99 11.82
C GLU A 132 9.49 -8.41 11.63
N SER A 133 9.76 -9.37 10.74
CA SER A 133 11.11 -9.78 10.36
C SER A 133 11.76 -8.78 9.40
N PHE A 134 13.02 -9.03 9.03
CA PHE A 134 13.71 -8.20 8.03
C PHE A 134 12.92 -8.10 6.72
N PRO A 135 12.78 -6.89 6.13
CA PRO A 135 13.39 -5.60 6.54
C PRO A 135 12.55 -4.74 7.51
N PHE A 136 11.37 -5.21 7.94
CA PHE A 136 10.43 -4.47 8.80
C PHE A 136 10.91 -4.28 10.25
N ASN A 137 11.88 -5.08 10.71
CA ASN A 137 12.57 -4.85 11.99
C ASN A 137 13.57 -3.68 11.96
N VAL A 138 13.98 -3.22 10.78
CA VAL A 138 14.94 -2.11 10.61
C VAL A 138 14.23 -0.77 10.42
N THR A 139 13.14 -0.76 9.65
CA THR A 139 12.32 0.42 9.37
C THR A 139 10.87 -0.01 9.19
N SER A 140 9.91 0.82 9.61
CA SER A 140 8.47 0.54 9.48
C SER A 140 8.01 0.48 8.03
N SER A 141 8.70 1.18 7.13
CA SER A 141 8.31 1.37 5.73
C SER A 141 9.51 1.11 4.80
N PRO A 142 9.99 -0.14 4.73
CA PRO A 142 11.24 -0.50 4.05
C PRO A 142 11.19 -0.26 2.54
N MET A 143 10.04 -0.44 1.89
CA MET A 143 9.87 -0.15 0.46
C MET A 143 10.04 1.35 0.17
N TYR A 144 9.43 2.22 0.97
CA TYR A 144 9.53 3.68 0.85
C TYR A 144 10.94 4.18 1.16
N THR A 145 11.54 3.68 2.24
CA THR A 145 12.93 4.00 2.63
C THR A 145 13.91 3.53 1.55
N GLY A 146 13.78 2.28 1.12
CA GLY A 146 14.64 1.67 0.12
C GLY A 146 14.54 2.36 -1.24
N SER A 147 13.32 2.70 -1.68
CA SER A 147 13.12 3.47 -2.91
C SER A 147 13.78 4.84 -2.81
N THR A 148 13.63 5.56 -1.69
CA THR A 148 14.31 6.86 -1.49
C THR A 148 15.83 6.72 -1.62
N LEU A 149 16.43 5.65 -1.07
CA LEU A 149 17.85 5.37 -1.21
C LEU A 149 18.24 5.03 -2.65
N CYS A 150 17.41 4.32 -3.42
CA CYS A 150 17.66 4.10 -4.84
C CYS A 150 17.67 5.42 -5.63
N PHE A 151 16.76 6.35 -5.33
CA PHE A 151 16.79 7.70 -5.91
C PHE A 151 18.06 8.44 -5.53
N LEU A 152 18.45 8.42 -4.26
CA LEU A 152 19.69 9.04 -3.78
C LEU A 152 20.93 8.47 -4.47
N GLY A 153 21.05 7.14 -4.52
CA GLY A 153 22.17 6.46 -5.16
C GLY A 153 22.25 6.80 -6.65
N THR A 154 21.10 6.89 -7.32
CA THR A 154 21.04 7.29 -8.73
C THR A 154 21.45 8.76 -8.92
N ALA A 155 21.01 9.68 -8.05
CA ALA A 155 21.42 11.09 -8.08
C ALA A 155 22.94 11.25 -7.97
N LEU A 156 23.56 10.51 -7.04
CA LEU A 156 25.00 10.49 -6.86
C LEU A 156 25.72 9.87 -8.06
N TRP A 157 25.15 8.79 -8.62
CA TRP A 157 25.71 8.13 -9.80
C TRP A 157 25.71 9.01 -11.04
N TYR A 158 24.67 9.82 -11.23
CA TYR A 158 24.55 10.79 -12.33
C TYR A 158 25.24 12.13 -12.05
N GLU A 159 25.84 12.31 -10.86
CA GLU A 159 26.59 13.52 -10.47
C GLU A 159 25.73 14.80 -10.47
N ALA A 160 24.40 14.67 -10.47
CA ALA A 160 23.48 15.78 -10.70
C ALA A 160 22.91 16.31 -9.36
N PRO A 161 23.22 17.55 -8.93
CA PRO A 161 22.64 18.15 -7.72
C PRO A 161 21.12 18.25 -7.75
N ALA A 162 20.53 18.45 -8.93
CA ALA A 162 19.09 18.38 -9.13
C ALA A 162 18.48 17.04 -8.65
N GLY A 163 19.22 15.94 -8.80
CA GLY A 163 18.80 14.63 -8.32
C GLY A 163 18.70 14.52 -6.81
N LEU A 164 19.47 15.32 -6.05
CA LEU A 164 19.34 15.39 -4.60
C LEU A 164 18.04 16.10 -4.20
N LEU A 165 17.66 17.16 -4.91
CA LEU A 165 16.38 17.85 -4.71
C LEU A 165 15.20 16.95 -5.04
N LEU A 166 15.28 16.22 -6.14
CA LEU A 166 14.25 15.25 -6.52
C LEU A 166 14.18 14.08 -5.55
N THR A 167 15.31 13.61 -5.00
CA THR A 167 15.33 12.62 -3.92
C THR A 167 14.64 13.14 -2.67
N LEU A 168 14.90 14.40 -2.28
CA LEU A 168 14.22 15.04 -1.16
C LEU A 168 12.71 15.14 -1.42
N LEU A 169 12.30 15.48 -2.66
CA LEU A 169 10.90 15.49 -3.06
C LEU A 169 10.28 14.08 -2.90
N VAL A 170 10.94 13.04 -3.39
CA VAL A 170 10.49 11.64 -3.23
C VAL A 170 10.27 11.32 -1.76
N TYR A 171 11.24 11.63 -0.89
CA TYR A 171 11.12 11.42 0.54
C TYR A 171 9.88 12.14 1.11
N VAL A 172 9.69 13.43 0.81
CA VAL A 172 8.55 14.21 1.31
C VAL A 172 7.23 13.63 0.83
N VAL A 173 7.10 13.32 -0.47
CA VAL A 173 5.86 12.75 -1.02
C VAL A 173 5.56 11.39 -0.38
N TYR A 174 6.58 10.57 -0.13
CA TYR A 174 6.42 9.30 0.57
C TYR A 174 5.99 9.46 2.03
N GLN A 175 6.54 10.44 2.77
CA GLN A 175 6.07 10.74 4.13
C GLN A 175 4.61 11.18 4.14
N VAL A 176 4.20 11.99 3.16
CA VAL A 176 2.80 12.38 2.99
C VAL A 176 1.94 11.16 2.69
N ALA A 177 2.34 10.30 1.75
CA ALA A 177 1.62 9.07 1.44
C ALA A 177 1.44 8.16 2.67
N LEU A 178 2.51 7.93 3.43
CA LEU A 178 2.48 7.13 4.66
C LEU A 178 1.54 7.71 5.73
N SER A 179 1.50 9.04 5.89
CA SER A 179 0.58 9.69 6.84
C SER A 179 -0.90 9.41 6.56
N TYR A 180 -1.22 9.05 5.31
CA TYR A 180 -2.57 8.70 4.86
C TYR A 180 -2.79 7.17 4.78
N GLU A 181 -1.76 6.41 4.47
CA GLU A 181 -1.81 4.96 4.27
C GLU A 181 -1.80 4.21 5.61
N ASP A 182 -0.86 4.52 6.51
CA ASP A 182 -0.66 3.79 7.77
C ASP A 182 -1.93 3.77 8.65
N PRO A 183 -2.63 4.90 8.90
CA PRO A 183 -3.84 4.88 9.70
C PRO A 183 -4.98 4.11 9.01
N PHE A 184 -5.02 4.14 7.67
CA PHE A 184 -6.07 3.50 6.89
C PHE A 184 -5.92 1.99 6.91
N THR A 185 -4.72 1.49 6.59
CA THR A 185 -4.40 0.05 6.67
C THR A 185 -4.59 -0.46 8.10
N GLY A 186 -4.13 0.29 9.12
CA GLY A 186 -4.37 -0.04 10.52
C GLY A 186 -5.86 -0.21 10.84
N ALA A 187 -6.73 0.69 10.34
CA ALA A 187 -8.18 0.59 10.52
C ALA A 187 -8.79 -0.63 9.83
N ILE A 188 -8.28 -1.03 8.65
CA ILE A 188 -8.74 -2.25 7.96
C ILE A 188 -8.46 -3.49 8.82
N TYR A 189 -7.25 -3.62 9.35
CA TYR A 189 -6.86 -4.76 10.19
C TYR A 189 -7.59 -4.74 11.55
N ALA A 190 -7.76 -3.57 12.18
CA ALA A 190 -8.53 -3.45 13.41
C ALA A 190 -9.99 -3.88 13.24
N ARG A 191 -10.61 -3.54 12.10
CA ARG A 191 -11.96 -3.98 11.76
C ARG A 191 -12.05 -5.49 11.58
N ARG A 192 -11.09 -6.12 10.89
CA ARG A 192 -11.03 -7.59 10.72
C ARG A 192 -10.97 -8.30 12.07
N GLU A 193 -10.16 -7.81 13.01
CA GLU A 193 -10.04 -8.42 14.34
C GLU A 193 -11.31 -8.24 15.18
N ALA A 194 -11.99 -7.08 15.08
CA ALA A 194 -13.29 -6.88 15.72
C ALA A 194 -14.37 -7.83 15.18
N GLU A 195 -14.42 -8.04 13.85
CA GLU A 195 -15.34 -8.98 13.20
C GLU A 195 -15.06 -10.44 13.61
N ARG A 196 -13.78 -10.83 13.72
CA ARG A 196 -13.37 -12.15 14.25
C ARG A 196 -13.79 -12.36 15.70
N ALA A 197 -13.57 -11.37 16.56
CA ALA A 197 -13.96 -11.43 17.96
C ALA A 197 -15.49 -11.53 18.14
N ALA A 198 -16.26 -10.79 17.33
CA ALA A 198 -17.72 -10.88 17.32
C ALA A 198 -18.22 -12.26 16.86
N ALA A 199 -17.63 -12.82 15.80
CA ALA A 199 -17.95 -14.16 15.31
C ALA A 199 -17.63 -15.26 16.34
N ALA A 200 -16.53 -15.12 17.10
CA ALA A 200 -16.18 -16.04 18.18
C ALA A 200 -17.20 -15.99 19.34
N LYS A 201 -17.67 -14.78 19.71
CA LYS A 201 -18.72 -14.61 20.73
C LYS A 201 -20.07 -15.19 20.31
N GLY A 202 -20.45 -15.03 19.03
CA GLY A 202 -21.69 -15.60 18.49
C GLY A 202 -21.69 -17.14 18.40
N LYS A 203 -20.52 -17.77 18.30
CA LYS A 203 -20.38 -19.24 18.32
C LYS A 203 -20.27 -19.84 19.74
N GLY A 204 -20.02 -19.00 20.75
CA GLY A 204 -19.86 -19.39 22.15
C GLY A 204 -21.15 -19.38 22.97
N GLN A 205 -22.30 -19.08 22.37
CA GLN A 205 -23.59 -19.17 23.05
C GLN A 205 -24.20 -20.55 22.72
N PRO A 206 -24.18 -21.51 23.66
CA PRO A 206 -24.81 -22.80 23.42
C PRO A 206 -26.33 -22.58 23.26
N ALA A 207 -26.85 -22.95 22.09
CA ALA A 207 -28.27 -23.22 21.93
C ALA A 207 -28.57 -24.48 22.77
N GLY A 208 -29.08 -24.30 23.99
CA GLY A 208 -29.46 -25.44 24.83
C GLY A 208 -29.67 -25.10 26.29
N ALA A 209 -30.86 -24.58 26.62
CA ALA A 209 -31.49 -24.74 27.92
C ALA A 209 -33.01 -24.60 27.78
N LEU A 210 -33.62 -25.49 26.98
CA LEU A 210 -35.04 -25.79 27.03
C LEU A 210 -35.23 -27.31 26.77
N GLU A 211 -34.82 -28.11 27.75
CA GLU A 211 -35.40 -29.42 28.08
C GLU A 211 -35.67 -29.32 29.60
N GLY A 212 -36.84 -29.56 30.16
CA GLY A 212 -37.81 -30.62 29.91
C GLY A 212 -38.05 -31.26 31.29
N GLY A 213 -39.18 -30.96 31.92
CA GLY A 213 -39.55 -31.48 33.24
C GLY A 213 -41.05 -31.70 33.32
N ASP A 214 -41.47 -32.93 33.03
CA ASP A 214 -42.82 -33.43 33.29
C ASP A 214 -43.11 -33.45 34.79
N GLY A 215 -44.36 -33.12 35.15
CA GLY A 215 -44.84 -33.27 36.52
C GLY A 215 -46.16 -32.56 36.83
N ASP A 216 -47.25 -33.25 36.53
CA ASP A 216 -48.56 -33.19 37.20
C ASP A 216 -49.65 -32.23 36.69
N ALA A 217 -50.79 -32.85 36.32
CA ALA A 217 -52.09 -32.23 36.07
C ALA A 217 -52.93 -32.23 37.37
N PRO A 218 -54.01 -31.44 37.53
CA PRO A 218 -55.28 -31.83 36.90
C PRO A 218 -56.21 -30.69 36.42
N GLU A 219 -57.10 -31.11 35.51
CA GLU A 219 -58.52 -30.75 35.32
C GLU A 219 -59.00 -29.32 34.96
N ALA A 220 -59.55 -29.29 33.73
CA ALA A 220 -60.90 -28.84 33.35
C ALA A 220 -61.27 -27.34 33.43
N SER A 221 -61.58 -26.76 32.26
CA SER A 221 -62.95 -26.32 31.91
C SER A 221 -62.98 -25.65 30.53
N THR A 222 -63.90 -26.10 29.66
CA THR A 222 -64.71 -25.34 28.65
C THR A 222 -64.03 -24.28 27.77
N SER A 223 -64.26 -24.11 26.47
CA SER A 223 -65.30 -24.58 25.55
C SER A 223 -65.00 -23.91 24.19
N ALA A 224 -65.29 -24.61 23.10
CA ALA A 224 -65.78 -24.08 21.82
C ALA A 224 -64.99 -22.95 21.10
N VAL A 225 -64.49 -23.20 19.90
CA VAL A 225 -65.24 -22.99 18.65
C VAL A 225 -64.37 -23.36 17.43
N ARG A 226 -65.02 -24.16 16.60
CA ARG A 226 -64.71 -24.73 15.29
C ARG A 226 -64.56 -23.69 14.16
N ARG A 227 -63.52 -23.84 13.32
CA ARG A 227 -63.51 -23.88 11.81
C ARG A 227 -62.16 -23.34 11.28
N ARG A 228 -61.35 -24.16 10.57
CA ARG A 228 -61.28 -24.37 9.09
C ARG A 228 -61.04 -23.02 8.35
N ARG A 229 -60.10 -22.82 7.41
CA ARG A 229 -59.42 -23.61 6.35
C ARG A 229 -58.65 -22.51 5.57
N GLY A 230 -57.39 -22.61 5.14
CA GLY A 230 -56.74 -23.48 4.16
C GLY A 230 -55.63 -22.63 3.50
N GLU A 231 -54.42 -23.17 3.36
CA GLU A 231 -53.76 -23.43 2.06
C GLU A 231 -53.69 -22.22 1.11
N LEU A 232 -52.49 -21.63 1.01
CA LEU A 232 -51.63 -21.57 -0.18
C LEU A 232 -50.19 -21.22 0.26
#